data_AF-A0A7C1WTZ5-F1
#
_entry.id   AF-A0A7C1WTZ5-F1
#
_cell.length_a   1.000
_cell.length_b   1.000
_cell.length_c   1.000
_cell.angle_alpha   90.00
_cell.angle_beta   90.00
_cell.angle_gamma   90.00
#
_symmetry.space_group_name_H-M   'P 1'
#
loop_
_entity.id
_entity.type
_entity.pdbx_description
1 polymer ?
#
loop_
_entity_poly.entity_id
_entity_poly.type
_entity_poly.pdbx_seq_one_letter_code
_entity_poly.pdbx_strand_id
1 'polypeptide(L)'
;MPHLHLARGQRGRLQHLPQLTRTESAMKKPRTRLVSMSISLGLTALLGLWLQPGVSGASGPIGSVHAGPNKYIGAKKCENCHNADASGNQWAAWAHAKHSTAYETLLGEDAKRLAAEAGVSDPSKSETCLRCHVTAYGKPKELFKKSFDPKAGVGCESCHGPGNDHARARFRAANAASDDEGFGDEEEEATYTEIPDGEIVASVERETCLGCHNHDSPSYKPFCFYKFRSEIMHLNPLKPRTAEERAKILVCGCGDACTCDGECVDGCGVAPKEQ
;
A
#
# COMPACT_ATOMS: atom_id res chain seq x y z
N MET A 1 -42.13 -33.64 44.94
CA MET A 1 -43.50 -34.18 44.98
C MET A 1 -44.41 -33.19 44.24
N PRO A 2 -45.09 -33.61 43.16
CA PRO A 2 -45.47 -32.73 42.05
C PRO A 2 -46.97 -32.39 42.04
N HIS A 3 -47.35 -31.34 41.31
CA HIS A 3 -48.65 -31.29 40.63
C HIS A 3 -48.47 -30.82 39.19
N LEU A 4 -48.77 -31.74 38.27
CA LEU A 4 -48.89 -31.55 36.84
C LEU A 4 -50.18 -30.79 36.51
N HIS A 5 -50.08 -29.82 35.60
CA HIS A 5 -51.21 -29.42 34.76
C HIS A 5 -50.81 -29.51 33.28
N LEU A 6 -51.47 -30.44 32.58
CA LEU A 6 -51.48 -30.56 31.14
C LEU A 6 -52.29 -29.40 30.54
N ALA A 7 -51.72 -28.69 29.57
CA ALA A 7 -52.48 -27.85 28.65
C ALA A 7 -52.32 -28.36 27.21
N ARG A 8 -53.48 -28.52 26.56
CA ARG A 8 -53.72 -29.08 25.23
C ARG A 8 -53.03 -28.31 24.11
N GLY A 9 -52.63 -29.06 23.09
CA GLY A 9 -52.06 -28.52 21.86
C GLY A 9 -53.03 -27.72 21.01
N GLN A 10 -52.47 -26.71 20.33
CA GLN A 10 -53.07 -26.06 19.18
C GLN A 10 -52.16 -26.29 17.97
N ARG A 11 -52.72 -26.92 16.93
CA ARG A 11 -52.09 -27.07 15.61
C ARG A 11 -52.15 -25.72 14.90
N GLY A 12 -51.02 -25.02 14.87
CA GLY A 12 -50.82 -23.80 14.10
C GLY A 12 -50.61 -24.10 12.61
N ARG A 13 -51.35 -23.37 11.79
CA ARG A 13 -51.53 -23.46 10.34
C ARG A 13 -50.22 -23.22 9.56
N LEU A 14 -49.85 -24.16 8.69
CA LEU A 14 -48.81 -24.01 7.66
C LEU A 14 -49.13 -22.79 6.78
N GLN A 15 -48.26 -21.79 6.81
CA GLN A 15 -48.32 -20.64 5.90
C GLN A 15 -47.63 -21.01 4.59
N HIS A 16 -48.30 -20.71 3.49
CA HIS A 16 -47.82 -20.89 2.12
C HIS A 16 -46.57 -20.05 1.85
N LEU A 17 -45.49 -20.72 1.46
CA LEU A 17 -44.33 -20.12 0.79
C LEU A 17 -44.75 -19.62 -0.61
N PRO A 18 -44.41 -18.39 -1.01
CA PRO A 18 -44.57 -17.95 -2.38
C PRO A 18 -43.53 -18.63 -3.28
N GLN A 19 -44.01 -19.22 -4.37
CA GLN A 19 -43.21 -19.81 -5.45
C GLN A 19 -42.37 -18.73 -6.13
N LEU A 20 -41.05 -18.90 -6.10
CA LEU A 20 -40.10 -18.10 -6.88
C LEU A 20 -40.26 -18.45 -8.36
N THR A 21 -40.81 -17.53 -9.14
CA THR A 21 -40.80 -17.62 -10.60
C THR A 21 -39.37 -17.38 -11.10
N ARG A 22 -38.76 -18.46 -11.60
CA ARG A 22 -37.48 -18.43 -12.31
C ARG A 22 -37.68 -17.69 -13.63
N THR A 23 -37.26 -16.43 -13.70
CA THR A 23 -37.13 -15.73 -14.99
C THR A 23 -35.89 -16.26 -15.69
N GLU A 24 -36.10 -17.05 -16.75
CA GLU A 24 -35.04 -17.46 -17.66
C GLU A 24 -34.58 -16.23 -18.47
N SER A 25 -33.49 -15.60 -18.01
CA SER A 25 -32.79 -14.61 -18.83
C SER A 25 -31.90 -15.34 -19.82
N ALA A 26 -32.35 -15.39 -21.08
CA ALA A 26 -31.63 -16.02 -22.18
C ALA A 26 -30.28 -15.32 -22.42
N MET A 27 -29.19 -16.02 -22.11
CA MET A 27 -27.83 -15.62 -22.49
C MET A 27 -27.70 -15.59 -24.03
N LYS A 28 -27.66 -14.39 -24.61
CA LYS A 28 -27.18 -14.18 -25.97
C LYS A 28 -25.66 -14.36 -25.99
N LYS A 29 -25.19 -15.47 -26.55
CA LYS A 29 -23.77 -15.70 -26.85
C LYS A 29 -23.27 -14.64 -27.86
N PRO A 30 -22.12 -14.00 -27.63
CA PRO A 30 -21.51 -13.13 -28.62
C PRO A 30 -21.03 -13.95 -29.81
N ARG A 31 -21.46 -13.57 -31.02
CA ARG A 31 -20.97 -14.11 -32.29
C ARG A 31 -19.55 -13.61 -32.51
N THR A 32 -18.56 -14.44 -32.21
CA THR A 32 -17.17 -14.23 -32.61
C THR A 32 -17.09 -14.37 -34.14
N ARG A 33 -16.82 -13.26 -34.84
CA ARG A 33 -16.40 -13.33 -36.25
C ARG A 33 -14.95 -13.80 -36.27
N LEU A 34 -14.71 -15.04 -36.66
CA LEU A 34 -13.39 -15.49 -37.09
C LEU A 34 -13.02 -14.69 -38.33
N VAL A 35 -12.07 -13.77 -38.19
CA VAL A 35 -11.34 -13.21 -39.33
C VAL A 35 -10.12 -14.11 -39.52
N SER A 36 -10.13 -14.89 -40.59
CA SER A 36 -9.01 -15.70 -41.04
C SER A 36 -7.89 -14.75 -41.48
N MET A 37 -6.83 -14.64 -40.68
CA MET A 37 -5.59 -13.99 -41.10
C MET A 37 -4.76 -15.00 -41.88
N SER A 38 -4.67 -14.80 -43.19
CA SER A 38 -3.83 -15.58 -44.08
C SER A 38 -2.36 -15.39 -43.72
N ILE A 39 -1.72 -16.52 -43.42
CA ILE A 39 -0.28 -16.65 -43.27
C ILE A 39 0.37 -16.40 -44.64
N SER A 40 1.13 -15.32 -44.75
CA SER A 40 2.06 -15.12 -45.87
C SER A 40 3.48 -15.39 -45.37
N LEU A 41 4.01 -16.57 -45.70
CA LEU A 41 5.44 -16.86 -45.61
C LEU A 41 6.17 -16.00 -46.65
N GLY A 42 6.70 -14.86 -46.22
CA GLY A 42 7.67 -14.06 -46.97
C GLY A 42 9.08 -14.52 -46.65
N LEU A 43 9.60 -15.45 -47.45
CA LEU A 43 10.98 -15.91 -47.42
C LEU A 43 11.85 -14.90 -48.20
N THR A 44 12.61 -14.05 -47.50
CA THR A 44 13.76 -13.36 -48.11
C THR A 44 14.94 -13.40 -47.16
N ALA A 45 15.75 -14.43 -47.36
CA ALA A 45 17.14 -14.46 -46.94
C ALA A 45 17.94 -13.51 -47.84
N LEU A 46 18.55 -12.48 -47.27
CA LEU A 46 19.68 -11.79 -47.88
C LEU A 46 20.81 -11.69 -46.86
N LEU A 47 21.87 -12.44 -47.18
CA LEU A 47 23.18 -12.39 -46.58
C LEU A 47 23.71 -10.94 -46.63
N GLY A 48 24.07 -10.43 -45.46
CA GLY A 48 24.90 -9.24 -45.30
C GLY A 48 25.99 -9.53 -44.27
N LEU A 49 26.93 -10.40 -44.63
CA LEU A 49 28.14 -10.68 -43.84
C LEU A 49 29.07 -9.46 -43.93
N TRP A 50 28.89 -8.51 -43.01
CA TRP A 50 29.86 -7.44 -42.77
C TRP A 50 30.91 -7.92 -41.77
N LEU A 51 32.12 -8.08 -42.27
CA LEU A 51 33.35 -8.16 -41.47
C LEU A 51 33.53 -6.83 -40.71
N GLN A 52 33.54 -6.88 -39.38
CA GLN A 52 34.04 -5.78 -38.54
C GLN A 52 35.15 -6.33 -37.64
N PRO A 53 36.36 -5.72 -37.64
CA PRO A 53 37.40 -6.03 -36.67
C PRO A 53 37.08 -5.36 -35.33
N GLY A 54 37.62 -5.96 -34.25
CA GLY A 54 37.20 -5.78 -32.87
C GLY A 54 37.13 -4.35 -32.31
N VAL A 55 36.19 -4.19 -31.38
CA VAL A 55 36.45 -3.66 -30.04
C VAL A 55 35.55 -4.42 -29.05
N SER A 56 36.14 -5.34 -28.29
CA SER A 56 35.49 -5.96 -27.14
C SER A 56 35.43 -4.93 -26.01
N GLY A 57 34.30 -4.24 -25.91
CA GLY A 57 33.94 -3.37 -24.79
C GLY A 57 32.55 -3.74 -24.31
N ALA A 58 32.37 -4.96 -23.81
CA ALA A 58 31.11 -5.37 -23.18
C ALA A 58 31.00 -4.70 -21.80
N SER A 59 30.62 -3.43 -21.78
CA SER A 59 29.98 -2.82 -20.61
C SER A 59 28.57 -3.38 -20.51
N GLY A 60 28.45 -4.62 -20.00
CA GLY A 60 27.17 -5.13 -19.55
C GLY A 60 26.63 -4.24 -18.42
N PRO A 61 25.31 -4.10 -18.28
CA PRO A 61 24.75 -3.39 -17.13
C PRO A 61 25.24 -4.07 -15.86
N ILE A 62 25.75 -3.28 -14.91
CA ILE A 62 26.06 -3.72 -13.55
C ILE A 62 24.72 -4.05 -12.90
N GLY A 63 24.25 -5.28 -13.14
CA GLY A 63 23.09 -5.83 -12.47
C GLY A 63 23.40 -5.89 -10.99
N SER A 64 22.57 -5.20 -10.19
CA SER A 64 22.59 -5.25 -8.74
C SER A 64 22.60 -6.71 -8.26
N VAL A 65 23.76 -7.15 -7.76
CA VAL A 65 23.91 -8.46 -7.13
C VAL A 65 23.27 -8.44 -5.76
N HIS A 66 21.97 -8.71 -5.70
CA HIS A 66 21.32 -9.15 -4.47
C HIS A 66 20.75 -10.54 -4.67
N ALA A 67 21.43 -11.53 -4.10
CA ALA A 67 21.10 -12.96 -4.22
C ALA A 67 20.03 -13.44 -3.21
N GLY A 68 19.22 -12.54 -2.64
CA GLY A 68 18.17 -12.91 -1.69
C GLY A 68 17.03 -11.88 -1.65
N PRO A 69 15.85 -12.27 -1.15
CA PRO A 69 14.68 -11.39 -1.14
C PRO A 69 14.88 -10.21 -0.19
N ASN A 70 14.44 -9.01 -0.62
CA ASN A 70 14.41 -7.82 0.21
C ASN A 70 13.56 -8.06 1.47
N LYS A 71 13.92 -7.41 2.59
CA LYS A 71 13.40 -7.73 3.92
C LYS A 71 12.77 -6.53 4.60
N TYR A 72 11.75 -6.80 5.40
CA TYR A 72 11.13 -5.87 6.31
C TYR A 72 12.05 -5.65 7.52
N ILE A 73 12.41 -4.40 7.79
CA ILE A 73 13.34 -4.02 8.85
C ILE A 73 12.63 -3.44 10.08
N GLY A 74 11.35 -3.07 9.95
CA GLY A 74 10.53 -2.49 10.99
C GLY A 74 10.65 -0.97 11.03
N ALA A 75 9.53 -0.33 11.38
CA ALA A 75 9.38 1.12 11.40
C ALA A 75 10.54 1.83 12.14
N LYS A 76 10.93 1.34 13.34
CA LYS A 76 11.99 1.96 14.16
C LYS A 76 13.34 2.11 13.44
N LYS A 77 13.63 1.30 12.42
CA LYS A 77 14.85 1.47 11.61
C LYS A 77 14.80 2.66 10.66
N CYS A 78 13.61 3.09 10.25
CA CYS A 78 13.41 4.27 9.41
C CYS A 78 13.71 5.57 10.17
N GLU A 79 13.46 5.59 11.49
CA GLU A 79 13.79 6.74 12.37
C GLU A 79 15.25 7.17 12.28
N ASN A 80 16.18 6.22 12.11
CA ASN A 80 17.61 6.52 12.08
C ASN A 80 18.01 7.54 11.00
N CYS A 81 17.22 7.66 9.93
CA CYS A 81 17.47 8.60 8.83
C CYS A 81 16.34 9.63 8.67
N HIS A 82 15.13 9.32 9.14
CA HIS A 82 13.93 10.14 8.90
C HIS A 82 13.43 10.88 10.14
N ASN A 83 14.34 11.30 11.04
CA ASN A 83 14.02 12.05 12.26
C ASN A 83 14.40 13.54 12.22
N ALA A 84 15.13 13.98 11.19
CA ALA A 84 15.64 15.35 11.12
C ALA A 84 14.56 16.32 10.64
N ASP A 85 14.40 17.43 11.37
CA ASP A 85 13.41 18.48 11.06
C ASP A 85 13.65 19.13 9.70
N ALA A 86 14.92 19.34 9.31
CA ALA A 86 15.28 19.85 7.99
C ALA A 86 14.73 18.99 6.83
N SER A 87 14.58 17.68 7.05
CA SER A 87 14.02 16.72 6.08
C SER A 87 12.54 16.40 6.29
N GLY A 88 11.86 17.16 7.16
CA GLY A 88 10.44 17.06 7.46
C GLY A 88 10.07 16.04 8.53
N ASN A 89 11.03 15.44 9.25
CA ASN A 89 10.82 14.52 10.37
C ASN A 89 9.69 13.50 10.12
N GLN A 90 9.80 12.76 9.01
CA GLN A 90 8.75 11.87 8.50
C GLN A 90 8.41 10.76 9.51
N TRP A 91 9.39 10.35 10.32
CA TRP A 91 9.19 9.42 11.42
C TRP A 91 8.19 9.95 12.44
N ALA A 92 8.36 11.18 12.94
CA ALA A 92 7.44 11.77 13.90
C ALA A 92 6.04 11.98 13.29
N ALA A 93 5.96 12.37 12.02
CA ALA A 93 4.69 12.49 11.30
C ALA A 93 3.94 11.15 11.27
N TRP A 94 4.63 10.05 10.95
CA TRP A 94 4.05 8.70 11.02
C TRP A 94 3.69 8.28 12.44
N ALA A 95 4.57 8.53 13.42
CA ALA A 95 4.39 8.10 14.80
C ALA A 95 3.13 8.71 15.44
N HIS A 96 2.76 9.92 15.05
CA HIS A 96 1.54 10.60 15.50
C HIS A 96 0.29 10.25 14.67
N ALA A 97 0.42 9.50 13.58
CA ALA A 97 -0.71 9.13 12.73
C ALA A 97 -1.47 7.92 13.27
N LYS A 98 -2.74 7.77 12.86
CA LYS A 98 -3.58 6.61 13.21
C LYS A 98 -3.00 5.27 12.76
N HIS A 99 -2.13 5.28 11.76
CA HIS A 99 -1.49 4.07 11.25
C HIS A 99 -0.49 3.46 12.26
N SER A 100 0.25 4.27 13.03
CA SER A 100 1.21 3.77 14.02
C SER A 100 0.52 3.02 15.16
N THR A 101 -0.71 3.42 15.51
CA THR A 101 -1.52 2.80 16.58
C THR A 101 -2.54 1.79 16.06
N ALA A 102 -2.51 1.45 14.75
CA ALA A 102 -3.51 0.57 14.15
C ALA A 102 -3.65 -0.77 14.88
N TYR A 103 -2.54 -1.44 15.25
CA TYR A 103 -2.61 -2.68 16.00
C TYR A 103 -3.29 -2.50 17.37
N GLU A 104 -2.99 -1.41 18.07
CA GLU A 104 -3.54 -1.12 19.40
C GLU A 104 -5.05 -0.96 19.37
N THR A 105 -5.62 -0.43 18.27
CA THR A 105 -7.07 -0.32 18.12
C THR A 105 -7.79 -1.67 18.21
N LEU A 106 -7.12 -2.78 17.84
CA LEU A 106 -7.68 -4.13 17.95
C LEU A 106 -7.81 -4.61 19.40
N LEU A 107 -7.15 -3.95 20.35
CA LEU A 107 -7.19 -4.31 21.77
C LEU A 107 -8.39 -3.69 22.51
N GLY A 108 -9.05 -2.71 21.89
CA GLY A 108 -10.17 -1.96 22.46
C GLY A 108 -11.50 -2.72 22.43
N GLU A 109 -12.43 -2.32 23.30
CA GLU A 109 -13.76 -2.93 23.43
C GLU A 109 -14.61 -2.82 22.15
N ASP A 110 -14.49 -1.70 21.42
CA ASP A 110 -15.18 -1.53 20.14
C ASP A 110 -14.73 -2.55 19.09
N ALA A 111 -13.42 -2.79 18.99
CA ALA A 111 -12.88 -3.78 18.07
C ALA A 111 -13.30 -5.20 18.46
N LYS A 112 -13.32 -5.53 19.76
CA LYS A 112 -13.81 -6.83 20.25
C LYS A 112 -15.28 -7.04 19.94
N ARG A 113 -16.13 -6.02 20.12
CA ARG A 113 -17.55 -6.07 19.78
C ARG A 113 -17.75 -6.33 18.28
N LEU A 114 -17.14 -5.51 17.42
CA LEU A 114 -17.23 -5.65 15.97
C LEU A 114 -16.66 -6.99 15.48
N ALA A 115 -15.58 -7.47 16.10
CA ALA A 115 -15.02 -8.78 15.82
C ALA A 115 -16.02 -9.90 16.16
N ALA A 116 -16.67 -9.84 17.32
CA ALA A 116 -17.67 -10.82 17.72
C ALA A 116 -18.88 -10.85 16.75
N GLU A 117 -19.36 -9.67 16.32
CA GLU A 117 -20.41 -9.55 15.29
C GLU A 117 -19.99 -10.18 13.95
N ALA A 118 -18.70 -10.08 13.61
CA ALA A 118 -18.10 -10.70 12.44
C ALA A 118 -17.67 -12.16 12.64
N GLY A 119 -17.99 -12.80 13.78
CA GLY A 119 -17.61 -14.18 14.09
C GLY A 119 -16.12 -14.39 14.39
N VAL A 120 -15.39 -13.33 14.72
CA VAL A 120 -13.97 -13.33 15.07
C VAL A 120 -13.82 -13.26 16.59
N SER A 121 -13.13 -14.24 17.18
CA SER A 121 -12.96 -14.33 18.64
C SER A 121 -11.93 -13.36 19.22
N ASP A 122 -10.77 -13.23 18.57
CA ASP A 122 -9.69 -12.33 18.99
C ASP A 122 -9.21 -11.52 17.77
N PRO A 123 -9.63 -10.24 17.63
CA PRO A 123 -9.21 -9.41 16.50
C PRO A 123 -7.69 -9.23 16.44
N SER A 124 -6.99 -9.22 17.58
CA SER A 124 -5.52 -9.04 17.63
C SER A 124 -4.73 -10.26 17.14
N LYS A 125 -5.41 -11.39 16.89
CA LYS A 125 -4.81 -12.63 16.37
C LYS A 125 -5.43 -13.09 15.04
N SER A 126 -6.48 -12.42 14.58
CA SER A 126 -7.25 -12.82 13.40
C SER A 126 -6.65 -12.26 12.12
N GLU A 127 -6.53 -13.11 11.10
CA GLU A 127 -6.15 -12.70 9.75
C GLU A 127 -7.06 -11.59 9.20
N THR A 128 -8.37 -11.71 9.42
CA THR A 128 -9.38 -10.75 8.97
C THR A 128 -9.05 -9.32 9.39
N CYS A 129 -8.49 -9.16 10.59
CA CYS A 129 -8.15 -7.86 11.17
C CYS A 129 -6.69 -7.50 10.91
N LEU A 130 -5.76 -8.43 11.12
CA LEU A 130 -4.32 -8.16 11.04
C LEU A 130 -3.86 -7.80 9.63
N ARG A 131 -4.51 -8.27 8.56
CA ARG A 131 -4.19 -7.87 7.18
C ARG A 131 -4.20 -6.34 6.95
N CYS A 132 -4.96 -5.59 7.75
CA CYS A 132 -5.05 -4.13 7.64
C CYS A 132 -4.43 -3.38 8.83
N HIS A 133 -4.16 -4.06 9.94
CA HIS A 133 -3.75 -3.42 11.20
C HIS A 133 -2.27 -3.65 11.55
N VAL A 134 -1.55 -4.49 10.79
CA VAL A 134 -0.11 -4.66 10.93
C VAL A 134 0.60 -4.57 9.59
N THR A 135 1.88 -4.26 9.65
CA THR A 135 2.76 -4.29 8.47
C THR A 135 2.96 -5.72 8.00
N ALA A 136 2.76 -5.96 6.69
CA ALA A 136 3.16 -7.19 6.00
C ALA A 136 2.59 -8.49 6.61
N TYR A 137 1.34 -8.47 7.08
CA TYR A 137 0.66 -9.68 7.55
C TYR A 137 0.73 -10.83 6.52
N GLY A 138 0.85 -12.07 7.02
CA GLY A 138 0.86 -13.27 6.18
C GLY A 138 2.10 -13.47 5.30
N LYS A 139 3.06 -12.54 5.32
CA LYS A 139 4.32 -12.73 4.59
C LYS A 139 5.20 -13.81 5.26
N PRO A 140 6.05 -14.51 4.48
CA PRO A 140 6.95 -15.52 5.03
C PRO A 140 7.93 -14.95 6.06
N LYS A 141 8.22 -15.71 7.13
CA LYS A 141 9.02 -15.26 8.28
C LYS A 141 10.43 -14.82 7.89
N GLU A 142 11.00 -15.45 6.88
CA GLU A 142 12.32 -15.19 6.31
C GLU A 142 12.46 -13.79 5.67
N LEU A 143 11.34 -13.13 5.36
CA LEU A 143 11.29 -11.75 4.88
C LEU A 143 11.41 -10.72 6.01
N PHE A 144 11.43 -11.11 7.28
CA PHE A 144 11.52 -10.19 8.40
C PHE A 144 12.90 -10.21 9.06
N LYS A 145 13.43 -9.03 9.39
CA LYS A 145 14.59 -8.91 10.28
C LYS A 145 14.15 -9.07 11.73
N LYS A 146 15.11 -9.40 12.60
CA LYS A 146 14.90 -9.48 14.06
C LYS A 146 14.38 -8.19 14.69
N SER A 147 14.63 -7.04 14.05
CA SER A 147 14.16 -5.73 14.51
C SER A 147 12.70 -5.43 14.17
N PHE A 148 12.06 -6.27 13.35
CA PHE A 148 10.69 -6.05 12.93
C PHE A 148 9.72 -6.38 14.08
N ASP A 149 8.83 -5.44 14.40
CA ASP A 149 7.75 -5.63 15.36
C ASP A 149 6.39 -5.47 14.66
N PRO A 150 5.59 -6.55 14.49
CA PRO A 150 4.26 -6.44 13.90
C PRO A 150 3.30 -5.57 14.73
N LYS A 151 3.58 -5.36 16.03
CA LYS A 151 2.73 -4.53 16.91
C LYS A 151 2.92 -3.03 16.70
N ALA A 152 3.88 -2.61 15.89
CA ALA A 152 4.07 -1.22 15.48
C ALA A 152 2.97 -0.71 14.51
N GLY A 153 1.90 -1.47 14.32
CA GLY A 153 0.78 -1.10 13.45
C GLY A 153 1.12 -1.12 11.97
N VAL A 154 0.47 -0.22 11.23
CA VAL A 154 0.74 0.04 9.82
C VAL A 154 1.95 0.97 9.75
N GLY A 155 3.13 0.38 9.57
CA GLY A 155 4.43 1.05 9.54
C GLY A 155 4.78 1.59 8.15
N CYS A 156 5.96 2.21 8.06
CA CYS A 156 6.51 2.78 6.82
C CYS A 156 6.44 1.77 5.66
N GLU A 157 6.78 0.52 5.94
CA GLU A 157 6.92 -0.55 4.94
C GLU A 157 5.58 -1.11 4.44
N SER A 158 4.44 -0.71 5.04
CA SER A 158 3.10 -1.00 4.49
C SER A 158 2.82 -0.20 3.23
N CYS A 159 3.39 1.02 3.13
CA CYS A 159 3.22 1.88 1.96
C CYS A 159 4.47 1.89 1.08
N HIS A 160 5.65 1.89 1.70
CA HIS A 160 6.93 2.03 1.01
C HIS A 160 7.57 0.69 0.62
N GLY A 161 7.02 -0.44 1.07
CA GLY A 161 7.59 -1.78 0.87
C GLY A 161 8.79 -2.07 1.78
N PRO A 162 9.43 -3.25 1.64
CA PRO A 162 10.53 -3.67 2.51
C PRO A 162 11.75 -2.75 2.38
N GLY A 163 12.26 -2.24 3.50
CA GLY A 163 13.29 -1.20 3.52
C GLY A 163 14.75 -1.67 3.61
N ASN A 164 15.02 -2.98 3.69
CA ASN A 164 16.38 -3.47 3.96
C ASN A 164 17.39 -3.07 2.90
N ASP A 165 17.04 -3.23 1.63
CA ASP A 165 17.98 -2.95 0.53
C ASP A 165 18.19 -1.45 0.36
N HIS A 166 17.14 -0.65 0.56
CA HIS A 166 17.22 0.80 0.67
C HIS A 166 18.19 1.23 1.78
N ALA A 167 17.98 0.78 3.01
CA ALA A 167 18.86 1.12 4.13
C ALA A 167 20.32 0.75 3.84
N ARG A 168 20.57 -0.45 3.29
CA ARG A 168 21.93 -0.89 2.92
C ARG A 168 22.55 -0.06 1.80
N ALA A 169 21.78 0.35 0.80
CA ALA A 169 22.27 1.20 -0.28
C ALA A 169 22.65 2.58 0.27
N ARG A 170 21.79 3.19 1.10
CA ARG A 170 22.04 4.51 1.71
C ARG A 170 23.23 4.48 2.68
N PHE A 171 23.36 3.46 3.53
CA PHE A 171 24.55 3.34 4.40
C PHE A 171 25.84 3.14 3.61
N ARG A 172 25.82 2.37 2.52
CA ARG A 172 27.02 2.21 1.67
C ARG A 172 27.40 3.52 1.00
N ALA A 173 26.43 4.27 0.49
CA ALA A 173 26.69 5.58 -0.13
C ALA A 173 27.26 6.58 0.88
N ALA A 174 26.68 6.66 2.09
CA ALA A 174 27.17 7.54 3.15
C ALA A 174 28.60 7.20 3.59
N ASN A 175 28.92 5.91 3.74
CA ASN A 175 30.27 5.48 4.11
C ASN A 175 31.30 5.68 2.98
N ALA A 176 30.90 5.57 1.71
CA ALA A 176 31.80 5.83 0.58
C ALA A 176 32.11 7.34 0.42
N ALA A 177 31.21 8.21 0.90
CA ALA A 177 31.42 9.65 0.91
C ALA A 177 32.26 10.13 2.11
N SER A 178 32.35 9.35 3.20
CA SER A 178 33.12 9.71 4.40
C SER A 178 34.64 9.50 4.30
N ASP A 179 35.11 9.01 3.14
CA ASP A 179 36.54 8.83 2.86
C ASP A 179 37.20 10.12 2.33
N ASP A 180 36.41 11.19 2.13
CA ASP A 180 36.87 12.54 1.80
C ASP A 180 36.86 13.41 3.08
N GLU A 181 37.89 14.24 3.23
CA GLU A 181 38.40 14.80 4.49
C GLU A 181 37.36 15.58 5.34
N GLY A 182 37.19 15.15 6.60
CA GLY A 182 36.83 16.03 7.72
C GLY A 182 35.34 16.31 7.93
N PHE A 183 34.96 16.57 9.19
CA PHE A 183 33.67 17.19 9.52
C PHE A 183 33.55 18.48 8.71
N GLY A 184 32.79 18.42 7.61
CA GLY A 184 32.37 19.57 6.85
C GLY A 184 31.75 20.58 7.81
N ASP A 185 32.24 21.81 7.69
CA ASP A 185 31.62 23.01 8.16
C ASP A 185 30.09 22.98 7.94
N GLU A 186 29.37 23.44 8.97
CA GLU A 186 27.91 23.36 9.17
C GLU A 186 27.06 24.09 8.10
N GLU A 187 27.64 24.43 6.95
CA GLU A 187 27.07 25.26 5.89
C GLU A 187 26.83 24.52 4.56
N GLU A 188 27.13 23.22 4.44
CA GLU A 188 26.68 22.48 3.25
C GLU A 188 25.16 22.27 3.32
N GLU A 189 24.43 23.04 2.50
CA GLU A 189 22.98 22.96 2.37
C GLU A 189 22.56 21.50 2.20
N ALA A 190 21.74 20.98 3.11
CA ALA A 190 21.32 19.59 3.09
C ALA A 190 20.65 19.27 1.74
N THR A 191 21.40 18.64 0.83
CA THR A 191 20.90 18.34 -0.50
C THR A 191 20.07 17.06 -0.50
N TYR A 192 19.01 17.04 -1.30
CA TYR A 192 18.21 15.83 -1.50
C TYR A 192 18.96 14.84 -2.39
N THR A 193 19.25 13.65 -1.86
CA THR A 193 19.74 12.52 -2.67
C THR A 193 18.59 11.81 -3.36
N GLU A 194 18.67 11.66 -4.68
CA GLU A 194 17.70 10.87 -5.44
C GLU A 194 17.72 9.39 -5.02
N ILE A 195 16.52 8.81 -4.94
CA ILE A 195 16.33 7.39 -4.65
C ILE A 195 16.15 6.67 -5.98
N PRO A 196 17.02 5.72 -6.35
CA PRO A 196 16.89 4.92 -7.56
C PRO A 196 15.57 4.17 -7.63
N ASP A 197 15.06 4.03 -8.85
CA ASP A 197 13.86 3.25 -9.12
C ASP A 197 13.99 1.80 -8.61
N GLY A 198 12.94 1.33 -7.96
CA GLY A 198 12.87 -0.04 -7.43
C GLY A 198 13.62 -0.28 -6.11
N GLU A 199 14.35 0.70 -5.58
CA GLU A 199 15.00 0.58 -4.27
C GLU A 199 13.98 0.59 -3.12
N ILE A 200 12.96 1.44 -3.25
CA ILE A 200 11.80 1.53 -2.35
C ILE A 200 10.63 2.14 -3.14
N VAL A 201 9.39 1.96 -2.67
CA VAL A 201 8.24 2.66 -3.26
C VAL A 201 8.29 4.13 -2.83
N ALA A 202 8.81 5.01 -3.69
CA ALA A 202 8.97 6.43 -3.39
C ALA A 202 7.67 7.23 -3.53
N SER A 203 6.80 6.86 -4.49
CA SER A 203 5.45 7.41 -4.66
C SER A 203 4.43 6.33 -4.32
N VAL A 204 3.58 6.61 -3.33
CA VAL A 204 2.50 5.71 -2.92
C VAL A 204 1.25 6.02 -3.75
N GLU A 205 0.77 4.99 -4.43
CA GLU A 205 -0.42 5.04 -5.30
C GLU A 205 -1.71 4.71 -4.54
N ARG A 206 -2.85 5.00 -5.18
CA ARG A 206 -4.20 4.86 -4.59
C ARG A 206 -4.51 3.44 -4.12
N GLU A 207 -4.07 2.47 -4.90
CA GLU A 207 -4.32 1.04 -4.68
C GLU A 207 -3.71 0.57 -3.36
N THR A 208 -2.57 1.14 -2.96
CA THR A 208 -1.94 0.86 -1.66
C THR A 208 -2.88 1.20 -0.50
N CYS A 209 -3.57 2.35 -0.57
CA CYS A 209 -4.54 2.74 0.46
C CYS A 209 -5.79 1.86 0.42
N LEU A 210 -6.29 1.54 -0.77
CA LEU A 210 -7.50 0.74 -0.97
C LEU A 210 -7.33 -0.73 -0.58
N GLY A 211 -6.08 -1.22 -0.42
CA GLY A 211 -5.82 -2.54 0.15
C GLY A 211 -6.41 -2.75 1.55
N CYS A 212 -6.57 -1.66 2.32
CA CYS A 212 -7.16 -1.69 3.66
C CYS A 212 -8.44 -0.85 3.79
N HIS A 213 -8.54 0.25 3.05
CA HIS A 213 -9.71 1.14 3.06
C HIS A 213 -10.78 0.65 2.08
N ASN A 214 -11.37 -0.52 2.38
CA ASN A 214 -12.34 -1.20 1.53
C ASN A 214 -13.45 -1.90 2.33
N HIS A 215 -14.44 -2.42 1.60
CA HIS A 215 -15.64 -3.07 2.14
C HIS A 215 -15.39 -4.37 2.91
N ASP A 216 -14.18 -4.92 2.87
CA ASP A 216 -13.87 -6.12 3.64
C ASP A 216 -13.68 -5.81 5.15
N SER A 217 -13.56 -4.53 5.52
CA SER A 217 -13.54 -4.11 6.92
C SER A 217 -14.96 -4.13 7.51
N PRO A 218 -15.18 -4.80 8.66
CA PRO A 218 -16.47 -4.78 9.36
C PRO A 218 -16.94 -3.38 9.78
N SER A 219 -16.02 -2.42 9.85
CA SER A 219 -16.28 -1.02 10.19
C SER A 219 -16.03 -0.06 9.02
N TYR A 220 -16.07 -0.57 7.79
CA TYR A 220 -15.81 0.22 6.59
C TYR A 220 -16.66 1.51 6.57
N LYS A 221 -15.97 2.63 6.31
CA LYS A 221 -16.56 3.93 6.01
C LYS A 221 -16.05 4.37 4.64
N PRO A 222 -16.85 5.12 3.86
CA PRO A 222 -16.38 5.73 2.62
C PRO A 222 -15.03 6.43 2.80
N PHE A 223 -14.10 6.17 1.89
CA PHE A 223 -12.71 6.64 1.99
C PHE A 223 -12.39 7.63 0.86
N CYS A 224 -12.20 8.90 1.24
CA CYS A 224 -11.75 9.94 0.32
C CYS A 224 -10.21 9.92 0.21
N PHE A 225 -9.68 9.22 -0.81
CA PHE A 225 -8.24 9.04 -1.00
C PHE A 225 -7.43 10.34 -0.97
N TYR A 226 -7.82 11.35 -1.75
CA TYR A 226 -7.05 12.59 -1.87
C TYR A 226 -6.98 13.35 -0.54
N LYS A 227 -8.09 13.40 0.21
CA LYS A 227 -8.14 14.01 1.55
C LYS A 227 -7.15 13.30 2.49
N PHE A 228 -7.33 11.99 2.71
CA PHE A 228 -6.50 11.28 3.68
C PHE A 228 -5.04 11.15 3.25
N ARG A 229 -4.77 11.09 1.93
CA ARG A 229 -3.40 11.18 1.41
C ARG A 229 -2.74 12.51 1.78
N SER A 230 -3.49 13.61 1.70
CA SER A 230 -2.96 14.93 2.09
C SER A 230 -2.65 15.05 3.59
N GLU A 231 -3.39 14.33 4.43
CA GLU A 231 -3.19 14.31 5.88
C GLU A 231 -1.99 13.43 6.30
N ILE A 232 -1.72 12.34 5.57
CA ILE A 232 -0.68 11.38 5.93
C ILE A 232 0.64 11.58 5.18
N MET A 233 0.63 12.26 4.03
CA MET A 233 1.87 12.47 3.27
C MET A 233 2.86 13.34 4.06
N HIS A 234 4.07 12.83 4.18
CA HIS A 234 5.19 13.48 4.86
C HIS A 234 6.27 13.78 3.82
N LEU A 235 6.12 14.90 3.14
CA LEU A 235 6.98 15.32 2.05
C LEU A 235 8.33 15.82 2.61
N ASN A 236 9.46 15.38 2.03
CA ASN A 236 10.76 15.99 2.34
C ASN A 236 10.80 17.43 1.80
N PRO A 237 10.99 18.47 2.65
CA PRO A 237 11.11 19.88 2.24
C PRO A 237 12.33 20.15 1.35
N LEU A 238 13.41 19.39 1.54
CA LEU A 238 14.65 19.48 0.74
C LEU A 238 14.46 18.98 -0.70
N LYS A 239 13.29 18.42 -1.03
CA LYS A 239 12.91 18.07 -2.40
C LYS A 239 11.77 18.98 -2.87
N PRO A 240 12.06 20.17 -3.41
CA PRO A 240 11.04 21.02 -4.02
C PRO A 240 10.31 20.24 -5.11
N ARG A 241 8.99 20.34 -5.12
CA ARG A 241 8.15 19.71 -6.15
C ARG A 241 7.78 20.76 -7.20
N THR A 242 7.66 20.35 -8.45
CA THR A 242 7.09 21.16 -9.53
C THR A 242 5.59 21.36 -9.32
N ALA A 243 5.00 22.31 -10.05
CA ALA A 243 3.55 22.50 -10.04
C ALA A 243 2.84 21.25 -10.59
N GLU A 244 3.40 20.58 -11.61
CA GLU A 244 2.85 19.34 -12.17
C GLU A 244 2.91 18.18 -11.16
N GLU A 245 4.02 17.98 -10.45
CA GLU A 245 4.14 16.95 -9.43
C GLU A 245 3.16 17.19 -8.27
N ARG A 246 3.03 18.45 -7.82
CA ARG A 246 2.03 18.83 -6.84
C ARG A 246 0.62 18.53 -7.35
N ALA A 247 0.29 18.88 -8.59
CA ALA A 247 -1.02 18.62 -9.16
C ALA A 247 -1.36 17.11 -9.20
N LYS A 248 -0.40 16.26 -9.56
CA LYS A 248 -0.55 14.79 -9.53
C LYS A 248 -0.79 14.26 -8.11
N ILE A 249 -0.19 14.88 -7.10
CA ILE A 249 -0.30 14.48 -5.69
C ILE A 249 -1.59 15.01 -5.04
N LEU A 250 -2.07 16.20 -5.45
CA LEU A 250 -2.94 17.06 -4.63
C LEU A 250 -4.29 17.40 -5.24
N VAL A 251 -4.57 17.05 -6.50
CA VAL A 251 -5.84 17.43 -7.12
C VAL A 251 -6.82 16.27 -7.05
N CYS A 252 -7.78 16.40 -6.13
CA CYS A 252 -9.04 15.69 -6.26
C CYS A 252 -9.75 16.26 -7.49
N GLY A 253 -9.67 15.59 -8.63
CA GLY A 253 -10.58 15.86 -9.73
C GLY A 253 -11.96 15.36 -9.29
N CYS A 254 -12.85 16.26 -8.88
CA CYS A 254 -14.27 15.92 -8.76
C CYS A 254 -14.79 15.54 -10.16
N GLY A 255 -14.71 14.26 -10.49
CA GLY A 255 -15.54 13.64 -11.52
C GLY A 255 -16.73 12.94 -10.87
N ASP A 256 -17.69 12.52 -11.69
CA ASP A 256 -19.05 12.07 -11.32
C ASP A 256 -19.14 10.80 -10.41
N ALA A 257 -18.01 10.30 -9.90
CA ALA A 257 -17.94 9.15 -9.01
C ALA A 257 -17.02 9.40 -7.79
N CYS A 258 -16.84 10.66 -7.38
CA CYS A 258 -16.02 11.00 -6.23
C CYS A 258 -16.76 10.65 -4.93
N THR A 259 -16.25 9.66 -4.18
CA THR A 259 -16.79 9.28 -2.86
C THR A 259 -16.60 10.38 -1.79
N CYS A 260 -16.02 11.52 -2.18
CA CYS A 260 -15.82 12.70 -1.34
C CYS A 260 -17.01 13.68 -1.36
N ASP A 261 -18.11 13.37 -2.07
CA ASP A 261 -19.28 14.24 -2.30
C ASP A 261 -19.92 14.86 -1.03
N GLY A 262 -19.74 14.25 0.16
CA GLY A 262 -20.24 14.79 1.43
C GLY A 262 -19.24 15.64 2.23
N GLU A 263 -17.95 15.57 1.90
CA GLU A 263 -16.88 16.30 2.61
C GLU A 263 -16.23 17.40 1.73
N CYS A 264 -16.68 17.55 0.48
CA CYS A 264 -16.17 18.54 -0.47
C CYS A 264 -17.00 19.84 -0.55
N VAL A 265 -17.80 20.14 0.48
CA VAL A 265 -18.73 21.29 0.51
C VAL A 265 -18.03 22.65 0.42
N ASP A 266 -16.74 22.75 0.75
CA ASP A 266 -15.93 23.99 0.65
C ASP A 266 -14.83 23.93 -0.42
N GLY A 267 -14.95 23.02 -1.38
CA GLY A 267 -13.96 22.81 -2.44
C GLY A 267 -13.05 21.63 -2.13
N CYS A 268 -12.97 20.71 -3.08
CA CYS A 268 -12.10 19.53 -3.07
C CYS A 268 -10.62 19.95 -3.33
N GLY A 269 -10.11 20.87 -2.52
CA GLY A 269 -8.80 21.47 -2.61
C GLY A 269 -8.24 21.72 -1.22
N VAL A 270 -7.91 20.67 -0.49
CA VAL A 270 -6.98 20.83 0.63
C VAL A 270 -5.61 21.03 0.00
N ALA A 271 -5.25 22.30 -0.23
CA ALA A 271 -3.86 22.65 -0.50
C ALA A 271 -3.02 22.07 0.65
N PRO A 272 -1.82 21.51 0.37
CA PRO A 272 -0.93 21.07 1.43
C PRO A 272 -0.75 22.25 2.39
N LYS A 273 -0.70 21.99 3.70
CA LYS A 273 -0.18 22.99 4.62
C LYS A 273 1.18 23.40 4.07
N GLU A 274 1.36 24.69 3.81
CA GLU A 274 2.69 25.23 3.49
C GLU A 274 3.62 24.74 4.61
N GLN A 275 4.61 23.93 4.23
CA GLN A 275 5.70 23.49 5.09
C GLN A 275 6.90 24.37 4.78
#